data_AF-T0RUC7-F1
#
_entry.id   AF-T0RUC7-F1
#
_cell.length_a   1.000
_cell.length_b   1.000
_cell.length_c   1.000
_cell.angle_alpha   90.00
_cell.angle_beta   90.00
_cell.angle_gamma   90.00
#
_symmetry.space_group_name_H-M   'P 1'
#
loop_
_entity.id
_entity.type
_entity.pdbx_description
1 polymer ?
#
loop_
_entity_poly.entity_id
_entity_poly.type
_entity_poly.pdbx_seq_one_letter_code
_entity_poly.pdbx_strand_id
1 'polypeptide(L)' 'QLLKAEFNKLQHIRGTIAMARKKTDVDSADSQFYISLATLPHLDEKYTVFAQVVDGLELLDKIKEKDKIISIEYIE' A
#
# COMPACT_ATOMS: atom_id res chain seq x y z
N GLN A 1 -1.28 -10.47 -14.08
CA GLN A 1 -1.92 -9.47 -14.94
C GLN A 1 -1.51 -8.10 -14.42
N LEU A 2 -1.18 -7.16 -15.30
CA LEU A 2 -0.90 -5.78 -14.87
C LEU A 2 -2.19 -4.98 -14.77
N LEU A 3 -2.23 -4.07 -13.81
CA LEU A 3 -3.36 -3.21 -13.51
C LEU A 3 -3.05 -1.78 -13.94
N LYS A 4 -4.04 -1.12 -14.56
CA LYS A 4 -3.97 0.31 -14.85
C LYS A 4 -3.94 1.12 -13.56
N ALA A 5 -3.26 2.25 -13.58
CA ALA A 5 -3.24 3.17 -12.46
C ALA A 5 -4.63 3.81 -12.24
N GLU A 6 -5.01 3.94 -10.97
CA GLU A 6 -6.24 4.58 -10.51
C GLU A 6 -5.87 5.67 -9.48
N PHE A 7 -5.26 6.75 -9.98
CA PHE A 7 -4.81 7.86 -9.14
C PHE A 7 -5.99 8.55 -8.44
N ASN A 8 -5.78 8.94 -7.20
CA ASN A 8 -6.78 9.61 -6.37
C ASN A 8 -6.13 10.60 -5.41
N LYS A 9 -6.97 11.36 -4.70
CA LYS A 9 -6.56 12.43 -3.76
C LYS A 9 -6.32 11.92 -2.33
N LEU A 10 -6.31 10.61 -2.11
CA LEU A 10 -6.05 10.04 -0.79
C LEU A 10 -4.58 10.23 -0.44
N GLN A 11 -4.33 10.57 0.82
CA GLN A 11 -3.00 10.87 1.32
C GLN A 11 -2.31 9.61 1.83
N HIS A 12 -1.00 9.54 1.63
CA HIS A 12 -0.15 8.53 2.24
C HIS A 12 0.18 8.94 3.68
N ILE A 13 -0.80 8.81 4.57
CA ILE A 13 -0.59 8.90 6.02
C ILE A 13 -0.21 7.52 6.56
N ARG A 14 0.21 7.46 7.84
CA ARG A 14 0.53 6.19 8.49
C ARG A 14 -0.67 5.22 8.40
N GLY A 15 -0.39 3.98 7.99
CA GLY A 15 -1.40 2.94 7.79
C GLY A 15 -2.08 2.95 6.43
N THR A 16 -1.79 3.91 5.54
CA THR A 16 -2.31 3.91 4.17
C THR A 16 -1.75 2.72 3.37
N ILE A 17 -2.62 2.02 2.65
CA ILE A 17 -2.29 0.88 1.78
C ILE A 17 -2.47 1.28 0.32
N ALA A 18 -1.43 1.06 -0.48
CA ALA A 18 -1.41 1.43 -1.89
C ALA A 18 -0.68 0.39 -2.75
N MET A 19 -0.98 0.40 -4.05
CA MET A 19 -0.40 -0.54 -5.01
C MET A 19 1.05 -0.19 -5.32
N ALA A 20 1.95 -1.17 -5.23
CA ALA A 20 3.32 -1.02 -5.71
C ALA A 20 3.37 -1.13 -7.24
N ARG A 21 4.36 -0.48 -7.86
CA ARG A 21 4.54 -0.46 -9.32
C ARG A 21 5.99 -0.18 -9.69
N LYS A 22 6.34 -0.45 -10.95
CA LYS A 22 7.64 -0.06 -11.51
C LYS A 22 7.73 1.47 -11.59
N LYS A 23 8.95 1.99 -11.41
CA LYS A 23 9.22 3.43 -11.54
C LYS A 23 8.97 3.95 -12.96
N THR A 24 9.24 3.12 -13.96
CA THR A 24 9.18 3.47 -15.39
C THR A 24 7.79 3.31 -16.02
N ASP A 25 6.83 2.68 -15.33
CA ASP A 25 5.52 2.36 -15.89
C ASP A 25 4.45 2.49 -14.81
N VAL A 26 3.51 3.41 -15.01
CA VAL A 26 2.43 3.68 -14.05
C VAL A 26 1.39 2.57 -14.02
N ASP A 27 1.19 1.87 -15.14
CA ASP A 27 0.18 0.80 -15.31
C ASP A 27 0.77 -0.59 -15.07
N SER A 28 1.82 -0.66 -14.23
CA SER A 28 2.58 -1.89 -13.96
C SER A 28 2.31 -2.49 -12.59
N ALA A 29 1.29 -2.02 -11.88
CA ALA A 29 0.86 -2.63 -10.63
C ALA A 29 0.38 -4.07 -10.86
N ASP A 30 0.61 -4.93 -9.88
CA ASP A 30 0.18 -6.34 -9.88
C ASP A 30 -0.42 -6.72 -8.51
N SER A 31 0.05 -7.79 -7.87
CA SER A 31 -0.36 -8.19 -6.52
C SER A 31 0.50 -7.58 -5.41
N GLN A 32 1.55 -6.81 -5.74
CA GLN A 32 2.38 -6.15 -4.75
C GLN A 32 1.70 -4.86 -4.24
N PHE A 33 1.63 -4.73 -2.93
CA PHE A 33 1.16 -3.54 -2.23
C PHE A 33 2.15 -3.14 -1.14
N TYR A 34 2.00 -1.93 -0.60
CA TYR A 34 2.76 -1.46 0.54
C TYR A 34 1.85 -0.80 1.57
N ILE A 35 2.32 -0.80 2.83
CA ILE A 35 1.70 -0.09 3.94
C ILE A 35 2.62 1.06 4.33
N SER A 36 2.09 2.27 4.41
CA SER A 36 2.85 3.46 4.79
C SER A 36 3.16 3.43 6.29
N LEU A 37 4.43 3.27 6.67
CA LEU A 37 4.87 3.27 8.08
C LEU A 37 4.93 4.67 8.70
N ALA A 38 4.92 5.71 7.86
CA ALA A 38 4.89 7.12 8.25
C ALA A 38 4.11 7.92 7.19
N THR A 39 3.98 9.23 7.37
CA THR A 39 3.42 10.12 6.34
C THR A 39 4.41 10.29 5.19
N LEU A 40 3.96 10.07 3.95
CA LEU A 40 4.79 10.07 2.73
C LEU A 40 4.20 10.99 1.64
N PRO A 41 4.18 12.33 1.83
CA PRO A 41 3.49 13.25 0.91
C PRO A 41 4.04 13.25 -0.53
N HIS A 42 5.27 12.79 -0.71
CA HIS A 42 5.91 12.70 -2.02
C HIS A 42 5.28 11.61 -2.93
N LEU A 43 4.47 10.70 -2.36
CA LEU A 43 3.74 9.65 -3.07
C LEU A 43 2.29 10.03 -3.40
N ASP A 44 1.76 11.10 -2.79
CA ASP A 44 0.38 11.55 -3.00
C ASP A 44 0.11 11.84 -4.48
N GLU A 45 -1.10 11.47 -4.93
CA GLU A 45 -1.57 11.58 -6.32
C GLU A 45 -0.72 10.84 -7.37
N LYS A 46 0.29 10.05 -6.98
CA LYS A 46 1.20 9.30 -7.87
C LYS A 46 1.08 7.78 -7.78
N TYR A 47 0.27 7.29 -6.83
CA TYR A 47 0.03 5.88 -6.54
C TYR A 47 -1.46 5.65 -6.30
N THR A 48 -1.93 4.45 -6.63
CA THR A 48 -3.30 4.01 -6.34
C THR A 48 -3.40 3.63 -4.86
N VAL A 49 -3.92 4.54 -4.04
CA VAL A 49 -4.32 4.23 -2.66
C VAL A 49 -5.68 3.55 -2.71
N PHE A 50 -5.84 2.41 -2.03
CA PHE A 50 -7.09 1.63 -2.06
C PHE A 50 -7.61 1.21 -0.69
N ALA A 51 -6.81 1.31 0.38
CA ALA A 51 -7.23 0.94 1.73
C ALA A 51 -6.44 1.68 2.81
N GLN A 52 -6.91 1.55 4.05
CA GLN A 52 -6.22 2.00 5.26
C GLN A 52 -6.34 0.93 6.35
N VAL A 53 -5.27 0.74 7.11
CA VAL A 53 -5.28 -0.11 8.30
C VAL A 53 -6.20 0.51 9.36
N VAL A 54 -7.24 -0.22 9.77
CA VAL A 54 -8.22 0.22 10.78
C VAL A 54 -7.95 -0.33 12.18
N ASP A 55 -7.18 -1.42 12.28
CA ASP A 55 -6.79 -2.05 13.55
C ASP A 55 -5.36 -2.60 13.48
N GLY A 56 -4.66 -2.66 14.60
CA GLY A 56 -3.27 -3.14 14.69
C GLY A 56 -2.20 -2.17 14.17
N LEU A 57 -2.45 -0.85 14.16
CA LEU A 57 -1.50 0.17 13.70
C LEU A 57 -0.18 0.19 14.50
N GLU A 58 -0.21 -0.22 15.76
CA GLU A 58 0.95 -0.38 16.65
C GLU A 58 1.83 -1.57 16.28
N LEU A 59 1.32 -2.53 15.51
CA LEU A 59 2.09 -3.67 15.02
C LEU A 59 2.97 -3.30 13.82
N LEU A 60 2.67 -2.21 13.12
CA LEU A 60 3.44 -1.79 11.95
C LEU A 60 4.93 -1.54 12.28
N ASP A 61 5.24 -1.03 13.47
CA ASP A 61 6.63 -0.79 13.89
C ASP A 61 7.39 -2.07 14.27
N LYS A 62 6.66 -3.19 14.40
CA LYS A 62 7.25 -4.49 14.74
C LYS A 62 7.60 -5.32 13.51
N ILE A 63 7.13 -4.92 12.32
CA ILE A 63 7.41 -5.60 11.06
C ILE A 63 8.89 -5.44 10.72
N LYS A 64 9.54 -6.56 10.37
CA LYS A 64 10.95 -6.62 10.00
C LYS A 64 11.12 -7.15 8.58
N GLU A 65 12.29 -6.87 8.01
CA GLU A 65 12.69 -7.49 6.76
C GLU A 65 12.60 -9.02 6.90
N LYS A 66 12.02 -9.66 5.87
CA LYS A 66 11.79 -11.12 5.78
C LYS A 66 10.63 -11.66 6.61
N ASP A 67 9.88 -10.82 7.32
CA ASP A 67 8.58 -11.22 7.85
C ASP A 67 7.66 -11.66 6.70
N LYS A 68 6.82 -12.66 6.98
CA LYS A 68 5.95 -13.29 5.99
C LYS A 68 4.50 -13.02 6.32
N ILE A 69 3.73 -12.71 5.29
CA ILE A 69 2.27 -12.79 5.36
C ILE A 69 1.92 -14.28 5.43
N ILE A 70 1.30 -14.71 6.54
CA ILE A 70 0.93 -16.10 6.78
C ILE A 70 -0.42 -16.44 6.13
N SER A 71 -1.40 -15.53 6.26
CA SER A 71 -2.70 -15.64 5.63
C SER A 71 -3.24 -14.26 5.25
N ILE A 72 -4.12 -14.23 4.25
CA ILE A 72 -4.97 -13.10 3.90
C ILE A 72 -6.37 -13.67 3.75
N GLU A 73 -7.32 -13.14 4.51
CA GLU A 73 -8.70 -13.60 4.54
C GLU A 73 -9.62 -12.43 4.17
N TYR A 74 -10.58 -12.72 3.30
CA TYR A 74 -11.68 -11.81 3.02
C TYR A 74 -12.77 -12.06 4.06
N ILE A 75 -13.20 -10.99 4.72
CA ILE A 75 -14.27 -11.00 5.72
C ILE A 75 -15.38 -10.12 5.16
N GLU A 76 -16.61 -10.66 5.09
CA GLU A 76 -17.81 -9.93 4.66
C GLU A 76 -18.30 -8.91 5.69
#